data_AF-A0A0F9CJR2-F1
#
_entry.id   AF-A0A0F9CJR2-F1
#
_cell.length_a   1.000
_cell.length_b   1.000
_cell.length_c   1.000
_cell.angle_alpha   90.00
_cell.angle_beta   90.00
_cell.angle_gamma   90.00
#
_symmetry.space_group_name_H-M   'P 1'
#
loop_
_entity.id
_entity.type
_entity.pdbx_description
1 polymer ?
#
loop_
_entity_poly.entity_id
_entity_poly.type
_entity_poly.pdbx_seq_one_letter_code
_entity_poly.pdbx_strand_id
1 'polypeptide(L)'
;MRPLEFRAWDKENKYFIDMQDRKYLGFLNTDLPTQMFQSPTMILLDPEHFDLMQYTGLKDKNGEKIFEGDICNAPHDFGPGGFHEKQFTVEFD
;
A
#
# COMPACT_ATOMS: atom_id res chain seq x y z
N MET A 1 5.69 15.78 -3.99
CA MET A 1 5.17 15.34 -2.67
C MET A 1 4.13 14.27 -2.94
N ARG A 2 4.30 13.05 -2.41
CA ARG A 2 3.34 11.95 -2.62
C ARG A 2 2.17 12.07 -1.63
N PRO A 3 0.98 11.58 -1.97
CA PRO A 3 -0.10 11.44 -1.01
C PRO A 3 0.33 10.53 0.15
N LEU A 4 -0.03 10.92 1.37
CA LEU A 4 0.11 10.06 2.56
C LEU A 4 -1.12 9.16 2.64
N GLU A 5 -1.16 8.16 1.75
CA GLU A 5 -2.21 7.16 1.75
C GLU A 5 -1.63 5.76 1.74
N PHE A 6 -2.20 4.88 2.57
CA PHE A 6 -1.70 3.54 2.80
C PHE A 6 -2.84 2.52 2.81
N ARG A 7 -2.50 1.29 2.45
CA ARG A 7 -3.28 0.09 2.75
C ARG A 7 -2.35 -0.94 3.39
N ALA A 8 -2.91 -1.89 4.12
CA ALA A 8 -2.14 -3.01 4.66
C ALA A 8 -2.74 -4.33 4.19
N TRP A 9 -1.89 -5.26 3.75
CA TRP A 9 -2.29 -6.64 3.49
C TRP A 9 -2.18 -7.44 4.78
N ASP A 10 -3.30 -7.98 5.27
CA ASP A 10 -3.32 -8.90 6.40
C ASP A 10 -2.94 -10.32 5.93
N LYS A 11 -1.75 -10.80 6.32
CA LYS A 11 -1.23 -12.11 5.89
C LYS A 11 -2.00 -13.28 6.50
N GLU A 12 -2.63 -13.11 7.65
CA GLU A 12 -3.37 -14.18 8.32
C GLU A 12 -4.78 -14.28 7.72
N ASN A 13 -5.50 -13.16 7.69
CA ASN A 13 -6.91 -13.11 7.28
C ASN A 13 -7.11 -12.93 5.76
N LYS A 14 -6.04 -12.62 5.02
CA LYS A 14 -6.02 -12.54 3.54
C LYS A 14 -6.96 -11.47 2.96
N TYR A 15 -6.97 -10.27 3.55
CA TYR A 15 -7.69 -9.12 3.00
C TYR A 15 -6.91 -7.81 3.17
N PHE A 16 -7.27 -6.79 2.40
CA PHE A 16 -6.69 -5.46 2.50
C PHE A 16 -7.44 -4.59 3.52
N ILE A 17 -6.68 -3.93 4.38
CA ILE A 17 -7.16 -2.91 5.32
C ILE A 17 -6.89 -1.54 4.72
N ASP A 18 -7.94 -0.75 4.51
CA ASP A 18 -7.82 0.66 4.09
C ASP A 18 -7.52 1.54 5.30
N MET A 19 -6.35 2.18 5.30
CA MET A 19 -5.88 3.03 6.40
C MET A 19 -6.46 4.45 6.35
N GLN A 20 -7.27 4.79 5.33
CA GLN A 20 -7.99 6.07 5.25
C GLN A 20 -9.25 6.11 6.11
N ASP A 21 -9.72 4.96 6.59
CA ASP A 21 -10.84 4.93 7.52
C ASP A 21 -10.40 5.58 8.85
N ARG A 22 -11.16 6.56 9.33
CA ARG A 22 -10.83 7.35 10.54
C ARG A 22 -10.59 6.49 11.78
N LYS A 23 -11.17 5.28 11.81
CA LYS A 23 -10.92 4.28 12.85
C LYS A 23 -9.45 3.87 12.95
N TYR A 24 -8.64 4.11 11.93
CA TYR A 24 -7.20 3.87 11.90
C TYR A 24 -6.38 5.17 11.88
N LEU A 25 -6.94 6.31 11.44
CA LEU A 25 -6.27 7.63 11.42
C LEU A 25 -6.25 8.37 12.77
N GLY A 26 -7.12 8.04 13.73
CA GLY A 26 -7.10 8.63 15.09
C GLY A 26 -5.81 8.41 15.89
N PHE A 27 -4.85 7.67 15.33
CA PHE A 27 -3.63 7.19 15.96
C PHE A 27 -2.35 7.89 15.48
N LEU A 28 -2.45 8.83 14.52
CA LEU A 28 -1.33 9.67 14.04
C LEU A 28 -1.26 11.04 14.74
N ASN A 29 -2.27 11.39 15.54
CA ASN A 29 -2.27 12.60 16.35
C ASN A 29 -1.75 12.29 17.77
N THR A 30 -0.75 13.08 18.15
CA THR A 30 0.06 13.06 19.37
C THR A 30 -0.74 13.27 20.67
N ASP A 31 -0.18 12.78 21.79
CA ASP A 31 -0.54 13.03 23.20
C ASP A 31 -1.39 11.98 23.97
N LEU A 32 -1.32 10.70 23.61
CA LEU A 32 -1.83 9.63 24.49
C LEU A 32 -0.69 8.92 25.26
N PRO A 33 -0.81 8.73 26.59
CA PRO A 33 0.25 8.13 27.41
C PRO A 33 0.57 6.71 26.98
N THR A 34 1.87 6.43 26.90
CA THR A 34 2.57 5.21 26.46
C THR A 34 2.27 3.94 27.29
N GLN A 35 1.15 3.88 28.02
CA GLN A 35 0.77 2.77 28.92
C GLN A 35 -0.38 1.89 28.38
N MET A 36 -0.65 1.93 27.08
CA MET A 36 -1.49 0.93 26.41
C MET A 36 -0.66 0.15 25.39
N PHE A 37 0.14 -0.80 25.88
CA PHE A 37 0.55 -1.94 25.07
C PHE A 37 -0.68 -2.80 24.78
N GLN A 38 -1.46 -2.43 23.76
CA GLN A 38 -2.44 -3.23 23.00
C GLN A 38 -3.09 -2.36 21.91
N SER A 39 -2.30 -1.50 21.26
CA SER A 39 -2.81 -0.68 20.16
C SER A 39 -2.83 -1.51 18.88
N PRO A 40 -3.98 -1.62 18.15
CA PRO A 40 -4.07 -2.32 16.87
C PRO A 40 -3.03 -1.85 15.83
N THR A 41 -2.51 -0.63 15.98
CA THR A 41 -1.50 -0.02 15.10
C THR A 41 -0.08 -0.58 15.24
N MET A 42 0.36 -1.12 16.39
CA MET A 42 1.67 -1.80 16.47
C MET A 42 1.65 -3.14 15.75
N ILE A 43 0.49 -3.80 15.77
CA ILE A 43 0.27 -5.08 15.08
C ILE A 43 0.36 -4.87 13.56
N LEU A 44 -0.16 -3.75 13.03
CA LEU A 44 -0.09 -3.42 11.59
C LEU A 44 1.30 -2.98 11.09
N LEU A 45 2.25 -2.73 11.99
CA LEU A 45 3.66 -2.45 11.66
C LEU A 45 4.54 -3.69 11.80
N ASP A 46 3.97 -4.82 12.19
CA ASP A 46 4.68 -6.09 12.21
C ASP A 46 4.77 -6.63 10.77
N PRO A 47 5.95 -6.57 10.12
CA PRO A 47 6.11 -7.07 8.77
C PRO A 47 5.90 -8.59 8.68
N GLU A 48 5.88 -9.33 9.79
CA GLU A 48 5.54 -10.76 9.77
C GLU A 48 4.05 -11.00 9.53
N HIS A 49 3.19 -10.07 9.97
CA HIS A 49 1.73 -10.21 9.91
C HIS A 49 1.09 -9.30 8.85
N PHE A 50 1.69 -8.15 8.55
CA PHE A 50 1.14 -7.17 7.61
C PHE A 50 2.16 -6.66 6.61
N ASP A 51 1.76 -6.52 5.34
CA ASP A 51 2.52 -5.75 4.35
C ASP A 51 1.88 -4.38 4.17
N LEU A 52 2.57 -3.33 4.63
CA LEU A 52 2.15 -1.94 4.42
C LEU A 52 2.53 -1.51 3.00
N MET A 53 1.57 -0.92 2.29
CA MET A 53 1.72 -0.50 0.89
C MET A 53 1.30 0.96 0.73
N GLN A 54 2.19 1.83 0.24
CA GLN A 54 1.87 3.23 0.00
C GLN A 54 1.19 3.45 -1.36
N TYR A 55 0.25 4.38 -1.40
CA TYR A 55 -0.34 4.87 -2.64
C TYR A 55 0.68 5.63 -3.50
N THR A 56 0.78 5.27 -4.77
CA THR A 56 1.73 5.88 -5.72
C THR A 56 1.37 7.33 -6.09
N GLY A 57 0.10 7.74 -5.90
CA GLY A 57 -0.45 8.97 -6.47
C GLY A 57 -1.00 8.80 -7.90
N LEU A 58 -0.90 7.60 -8.48
CA LEU A 58 -1.38 7.29 -9.83
C LEU A 58 -2.62 6.41 -9.81
N LYS A 59 -3.37 6.42 -10.91
CA LYS A 59 -4.52 5.52 -11.09
C LYS A 59 -4.31 4.68 -12.34
N ASP A 60 -4.84 3.47 -12.32
CA ASP A 60 -4.85 2.60 -13.48
C ASP A 60 -5.85 3.10 -14.55
N LYS A 61 -5.95 2.37 -15.66
CA LYS A 61 -6.89 2.68 -16.75
C LYS A 61 -8.36 2.64 -16.35
N ASN A 62 -8.70 1.97 -15.25
CA ASN A 62 -10.07 1.86 -14.72
C ASN A 62 -10.35 2.93 -13.64
N GLY A 63 -9.36 3.75 -13.29
CA GLY A 63 -9.47 4.78 -12.25
C GLY A 63 -9.22 4.26 -10.83
N GLU A 64 -8.74 3.02 -10.68
CA GLU A 64 -8.36 2.42 -9.41
C GLU A 64 -6.97 2.92 -8.98
N LYS A 65 -6.80 3.13 -7.68
CA LYS A 65 -5.53 3.59 -7.12
C LYS A 65 -4.49 2.48 -7.23
N ILE A 66 -3.29 2.83 -7.70
CA ILE A 66 -2.14 1.91 -7.73
C ILE A 66 -1.32 2.11 -6.46
N PHE A 67 -1.04 1.04 -5.74
CA PHE A 67 -0.21 1.01 -4.55
C PHE A 67 1.09 0.24 -4.80
N GLU A 68 2.05 0.44 -3.91
CA GLU A 68 3.23 -0.43 -3.78
C GLU A 68 2.84 -1.90 -3.73
N GLY A 69 3.57 -2.74 -4.44
CA GLY A 69 3.33 -4.19 -4.53
C GLY A 69 2.17 -4.61 -5.42
N ASP A 70 1.41 -3.69 -6.03
CA ASP A 70 0.41 -4.06 -7.04
C ASP A 70 1.07 -4.70 -8.26
N ILE A 71 0.39 -5.67 -8.86
CA ILE A 71 0.81 -6.28 -10.12
C ILE A 71 0.09 -5.58 -11.27
N CYS A 72 0.85 -4.93 -12.14
CA CYS A 72 0.34 -4.20 -13.28
C CYS A 72 0.76 -4.88 -14.58
N ASN A 73 -0.13 -4.84 -15.58
CA ASN A 73 0.19 -5.17 -16.97
C ASN A 73 0.17 -3.88 -17.77
N ALA A 74 1.28 -3.55 -18.43
CA ALA A 74 1.35 -2.40 -19.32
C ALA A 74 2.23 -2.68 -20.54
N PRO A 75 1.99 -1.97 -21.66
CA PRO A 75 2.91 -1.96 -22.79
C PRO A 75 4.29 -1.48 -22.33
N HIS A 76 5.30 -2.30 -22.56
CA HIS A 76 6.69 -1.98 -22.29
C HIS A 76 7.45 -1.93 -23.61
N ASP A 77 8.24 -0.87 -23.81
CA ASP A 77 9.10 -0.72 -24.98
C ASP A 77 10.35 -1.59 -24.82
N PHE A 78 10.53 -2.56 -25.71
CA PHE A 78 11.74 -3.39 -25.79
C PHE A 78 12.73 -2.88 -26.85
N GLY A 79 12.60 -1.61 -27.27
CA GLY A 79 13.45 -0.96 -28.26
C GLY A 79 13.17 -1.50 -29.67
N PRO A 80 14.18 -2.03 -30.40
CA PRO A 80 13.98 -2.58 -31.74
C PRO A 80 12.95 -3.72 -31.81
N GLY A 81 12.68 -4.38 -30.69
CA GLY A 81 11.65 -5.42 -30.57
C GLY A 81 10.21 -4.90 -30.49
N GLY A 82 10.01 -3.59 -30.33
CA GLY A 82 8.70 -2.94 -30.22
C GLY A 82 8.05 -3.07 -28.84
N PHE A 83 6.78 -2.66 -28.76
CA PHE A 83 5.98 -2.72 -27.54
C PHE A 83 5.35 -4.09 -27.33
N HIS A 84 5.51 -4.64 -26.13
CA HIS A 84 4.83 -5.87 -25.70
C HIS A 84 4.21 -5.68 -24.32
N GLU A 85 3.12 -6.39 -24.04
CA GLU A 85 2.55 -6.46 -22.70
C GLU A 85 3.56 -7.09 -21.74
N LYS A 86 3.83 -6.39 -20.64
CA LYS A 86 4.71 -6.86 -19.58
C LYS A 86 3.99 -6.73 -18.25
N GLN A 87 4.03 -7.83 -17.50
CA GLN A 87 3.65 -7.83 -16.10
C GLN A 87 4.83 -7.35 -15.24
N PHE A 88 4.55 -6.48 -14.29
CA PHE A 88 5.54 -6.01 -13.31
C PHE A 88 4.86 -5.75 -11.96
N THR A 89 5.64 -5.93 -10.90
CA THR A 89 5.28 -5.47 -9.56
C THR A 89 5.63 -4.00 -9.45
N VAL A 90 4.75 -3.22 -8.83
CA VAL A 90 5.02 -1.82 -8.51
C VAL A 90 6.01 -1.79 -7.35
N GLU A 91 7.27 -1.61 -7.68
CA GLU A 91 8.37 -1.42 -6.74
C GLU A 91 8.83 0.04 -6.79
N PHE A 92 9.44 0.52 -5.71
CA PHE A 92 10.03 1.86 -5.66
C PHE A 92 11.50 1.77 -5.28
N ASP A 93 12.30 2.56 -6.01
CA ASP A 93 13.73 2.82 -5.73
C ASP A 93 13.95 3.75 -4.54
#